data_AF-A0A6I7FAS3-F1
#
_entry.id   AF-A0A6I7FAS3-F1
#
_cell.length_a   1.000
_cell.length_b   1.000
_cell.length_c   1.000
_cell.angle_alpha   90.00
_cell.angle_beta   90.00
_cell.angle_gamma   90.00
#
_symmetry.space_group_name_H-M   'P 1'
#
loop_
_entity.id
_entity.type
_entity.pdbx_description
1 polymer ?
#
loop_
_entity_poly.entity_id
_entity_poly.type
_entity_poly.pdbx_seq_one_letter_code
_entity_poly.pdbx_strand_id
1 'polypeptide(L)'
;MLILILFVLQISLFLAGMGMLRKGLISLTFEKIEKRLLFFTDHPLKAFLVSIVFTGVLQSSSAFMVIVIGFVSIGALSFKRSIPLILGTNIGSTFTTEFLAVKLEFLIFALFAVGAVLFLTRKPPFRHVGVSLIGLGVIFFCISGFSRLAVPLSQLDSGAYIVRLVEHSSLYALLIGTVLTAIIHSSSACVGILMSFMDQGVVGLTEAMSVVLGSNIGTCITAVMAAFKGGPAAKQTAYAHVLFNVIGVAAVYPLLTSLTGFISALSASPAQQIAHFSLLFNVVTSLLFLPLTHLFHSFIMFLIPNNGQAR
;
A
#
# COMPACT_ATOMS: atom_id res chain seq x y z
N MET A 1 -3.83 15.12 25.20
CA MET A 1 -2.68 14.19 25.35
C MET A 1 -3.09 12.72 25.28
N LEU A 2 -4.04 12.24 26.10
CA LEU A 2 -4.48 10.83 26.11
C LEU A 2 -4.96 10.32 24.73
N ILE A 3 -5.77 11.10 24.01
CA ILE A 3 -6.32 10.73 22.69
C ILE A 3 -5.20 10.46 21.67
N LEU A 4 -4.15 11.31 21.65
CA LEU A 4 -3.00 11.13 20.77
C LEU A 4 -2.20 9.87 21.11
N ILE A 5 -2.03 9.58 22.41
CA ILE A 5 -1.35 8.35 22.85
C ILE A 5 -2.14 7.12 22.41
N LEU A 6 -3.46 7.12 22.60
CA LEU A 6 -4.34 6.03 22.15
C LEU A 6 -4.27 5.85 20.62
N PHE A 7 -4.23 6.95 19.87
CA PHE A 7 -4.11 6.89 18.42
C PHE A 7 -2.79 6.24 17.95
N VAL A 8 -1.65 6.67 18.54
CA VAL A 8 -0.33 6.08 18.24
C VAL A 8 -0.26 4.60 18.66
N LEU A 9 -0.86 4.24 19.79
CA LEU A 9 -0.97 2.85 20.23
C LEU A 9 -1.78 2.02 19.21
N GLN A 10 -2.89 2.55 18.70
CA GLN A 10 -3.72 1.90 17.71
C GLN A 10 -2.99 1.71 16.37
N ILE A 11 -2.20 2.69 15.94
CA ILE A 11 -1.32 2.54 14.77
C ILE A 11 -0.32 1.41 15.03
N SER A 12 0.36 1.42 16.18
CA SER A 12 1.35 0.41 16.53
C SER A 12 0.75 -1.00 16.54
N LEU A 13 -0.42 -1.14 17.13
CA LEU A 13 -1.17 -2.40 17.19
C LEU A 13 -1.67 -2.83 15.81
N PHE A 14 -2.13 -1.89 14.97
CA PHE A 14 -2.56 -2.15 13.60
C PHE A 14 -1.39 -2.66 12.73
N LEU A 15 -0.22 -2.01 12.81
CA LEU A 15 1.00 -2.45 12.16
C LEU A 15 1.45 -3.83 12.66
N ALA A 16 1.33 -4.10 13.96
CA ALA A 16 1.61 -5.42 14.53
C ALA A 16 0.64 -6.49 14.00
N GLY A 17 -0.66 -6.18 13.91
CA GLY A 17 -1.68 -7.04 13.32
C GLY A 17 -1.40 -7.38 11.86
N MET A 18 -1.05 -6.38 11.04
CA MET A 18 -0.57 -6.60 9.66
C MET A 18 0.70 -7.45 9.61
N GLY A 19 1.64 -7.23 10.54
CA GLY A 19 2.84 -8.05 10.67
C GLY A 19 2.52 -9.52 10.96
N MET A 20 1.55 -9.79 11.83
CA MET A 20 1.07 -11.15 12.14
C MET A 20 0.37 -11.77 10.93
N LEU A 21 -0.56 -11.05 10.29
CA LEU A 21 -1.25 -11.48 9.08
C LEU A 21 -0.24 -11.90 8.01
N ARG A 22 0.71 -11.02 7.72
CA ARG A 22 1.80 -11.26 6.77
C ARG A 22 2.64 -12.48 7.14
N LYS A 23 3.08 -12.60 8.40
CA LYS A 23 3.87 -13.76 8.85
C LYS A 23 3.13 -15.07 8.66
N GLY A 24 1.84 -15.14 9.04
CA GLY A 24 1.04 -16.35 8.87
C GLY A 24 0.82 -16.73 7.40
N LEU A 25 0.50 -15.75 6.54
CA LEU A 25 0.31 -15.98 5.10
C LEU A 25 1.61 -16.43 4.43
N ILE A 26 2.70 -15.73 4.73
CA ILE A 26 4.03 -16.06 4.23
C ILE A 26 4.43 -17.47 4.67
N SER A 27 4.32 -17.84 5.94
CA SER A 27 4.73 -19.18 6.39
C SER A 27 3.94 -20.32 5.73
N LEU A 28 2.75 -20.05 5.17
CA LEU A 28 2.00 -21.03 4.37
C LEU A 28 2.49 -21.12 2.92
N THR A 29 3.21 -20.12 2.42
CA THR A 29 3.57 -19.96 0.99
C THR A 29 5.08 -19.81 0.70
N PHE A 30 5.93 -19.52 1.70
CA PHE A 30 7.27 -18.94 1.52
C PHE A 30 8.26 -19.82 0.75
N GLU A 31 8.37 -21.12 1.07
CA GLU A 31 9.35 -22.00 0.41
C GLU A 31 9.13 -22.13 -1.11
N LYS A 32 7.91 -21.89 -1.60
CA LYS A 32 7.55 -22.05 -3.01
C LYS A 32 7.67 -20.77 -3.82
N ILE A 33 7.64 -19.60 -3.19
CA ILE A 33 7.41 -18.31 -3.83
C ILE A 33 8.72 -17.57 -4.13
N GLU A 34 9.65 -17.46 -3.17
CA GLU A 34 10.89 -16.68 -3.35
C GLU A 34 11.82 -17.25 -4.43
N LYS A 35 12.04 -18.57 -4.45
CA LYS A 35 12.86 -19.25 -5.48
C LYS A 35 12.26 -19.16 -6.89
N ARG A 36 10.94 -18.96 -7.01
CA ARG A 36 10.23 -18.93 -8.30
C ARG A 36 10.11 -17.53 -8.88
N LEU A 37 10.25 -16.48 -8.09
CA LEU A 37 10.11 -15.08 -8.55
C LEU A 37 11.06 -14.76 -9.71
N LEU A 38 12.31 -15.22 -9.63
CA LEU A 38 13.32 -14.95 -10.66
C LEU A 38 13.01 -15.70 -11.98
N PHE A 39 12.38 -16.88 -11.92
CA PHE A 39 12.08 -17.67 -13.12
C PHE A 39 10.90 -17.13 -13.93
N PHE A 40 9.93 -16.45 -13.30
CA PHE A 40 8.72 -15.95 -13.97
C PHE A 40 8.82 -14.48 -14.43
N THR A 41 10.03 -13.92 -14.53
CA THR A 41 10.28 -12.53 -14.95
C THR A 41 10.96 -12.40 -16.31
N ASP A 42 10.83 -13.44 -17.15
CA ASP A 42 11.37 -13.51 -18.51
C ASP A 42 10.67 -12.56 -19.50
N HIS A 43 9.38 -12.25 -19.27
CA HIS A 43 8.58 -11.36 -20.12
C HIS A 43 7.92 -10.23 -19.32
N PRO A 44 7.80 -8.99 -19.85
CA PRO A 44 7.20 -7.86 -19.13
C PRO A 44 5.80 -8.14 -18.55
N LEU A 45 4.92 -8.78 -19.33
CA LEU A 45 3.59 -9.16 -18.86
C LEU A 45 3.62 -10.20 -17.74
N LYS A 46 4.53 -11.18 -17.81
CA LYS A 46 4.68 -12.19 -16.76
C LYS A 46 5.20 -11.54 -15.47
N ALA A 47 6.23 -10.70 -15.58
CA ALA A 47 6.73 -9.93 -14.45
C ALA A 47 5.62 -9.08 -13.79
N PHE A 48 4.84 -8.36 -14.59
CA PHE A 48 3.69 -7.59 -14.12
C PHE A 48 2.66 -8.44 -13.36
N LEU A 49 2.19 -9.55 -13.95
CA LEU A 49 1.20 -10.42 -13.30
C LEU A 49 1.74 -11.08 -12.03
N VAL A 50 3.01 -11.48 -12.05
CA VAL A 50 3.67 -12.11 -10.91
C VAL A 50 3.76 -11.13 -9.75
N SER A 51 4.12 -9.86 -9.96
CA SER A 51 4.19 -8.89 -8.86
C SER A 51 2.82 -8.53 -8.28
N ILE A 52 1.75 -8.55 -9.08
CA ILE A 52 0.36 -8.43 -8.59
C ILE A 52 0.08 -9.54 -7.56
N VAL A 53 0.30 -10.80 -7.96
CA VAL A 53 0.04 -11.96 -7.10
C VAL A 53 0.95 -11.95 -5.88
N PHE A 54 2.24 -11.72 -6.06
CA PHE A 54 3.20 -11.70 -4.96
C PHE A 54 2.87 -10.60 -3.96
N THR A 55 2.59 -9.39 -4.41
CA THR A 55 2.29 -8.29 -3.50
C THR A 55 0.95 -8.50 -2.81
N GLY A 56 -0.06 -9.02 -3.52
CA GLY A 56 -1.35 -9.39 -2.92
C GLY A 56 -1.23 -10.47 -1.84
N VAL A 57 -0.38 -11.48 -2.05
CA VAL A 57 -0.13 -12.54 -1.05
C VAL A 57 0.75 -12.04 0.10
N LEU A 58 1.82 -11.31 -0.19
CA LEU A 58 2.73 -10.73 0.81
C LEU A 58 2.10 -9.58 1.60
N GLN A 59 1.01 -9.00 1.10
CA GLN A 59 0.29 -7.87 1.70
C GLN A 59 1.22 -6.65 1.96
N SER A 60 2.30 -6.51 1.18
CA SER A 60 3.31 -5.48 1.43
C SER A 60 4.09 -5.16 0.15
N SER A 61 3.69 -4.08 -0.52
CA SER A 61 4.41 -3.53 -1.68
C SER A 61 5.79 -3.03 -1.30
N SER A 62 5.93 -2.38 -0.14
CA SER A 62 7.22 -1.93 0.38
C SER A 62 8.22 -3.08 0.55
N ALA A 63 7.81 -4.21 1.13
CA ALA A 63 8.68 -5.37 1.30
C ALA A 63 9.07 -5.99 -0.05
N PHE A 64 8.11 -6.11 -0.97
CA PHE A 64 8.38 -6.61 -2.31
C PHE A 64 9.37 -5.71 -3.07
N MET A 65 9.21 -4.39 -2.99
CA MET A 65 10.13 -3.43 -3.60
C MET A 65 11.54 -3.49 -3.01
N VAL A 66 11.68 -3.69 -1.70
CA VAL A 66 12.99 -3.91 -1.06
C VAL A 66 13.67 -5.16 -1.63
N ILE A 67 12.93 -6.25 -1.83
CA ILE A 67 13.44 -7.50 -2.43
C ILE A 67 13.87 -7.26 -3.88
N VAL A 68 13.02 -6.62 -4.69
CA VAL A 68 13.33 -6.29 -6.09
C VAL A 68 14.59 -5.42 -6.19
N ILE A 69 14.71 -4.39 -5.35
CA ILE A 69 15.89 -3.52 -5.31
C ILE A 69 17.13 -4.31 -4.86
N GLY A 70 16.99 -5.21 -3.88
CA GLY A 70 18.05 -6.12 -3.45
C GLY A 70 18.56 -6.97 -4.62
N PHE A 71 17.66 -7.61 -5.39
CA PHE A 71 18.03 -8.40 -6.56
C PHE A 71 18.66 -7.57 -7.68
N VAL A 72 18.18 -6.34 -7.90
CA VAL A 72 18.80 -5.43 -8.87
C VAL A 72 20.19 -5.00 -8.42
N SER A 73 20.39 -4.76 -7.13
CA SER A 73 21.67 -4.32 -6.57
C SER A 73 22.76 -5.39 -6.67
N ILE A 74 22.41 -6.68 -6.62
CA ILE A 74 23.35 -7.80 -6.77
C ILE A 74 23.44 -8.32 -8.22
N GLY A 75 22.74 -7.69 -9.17
CA GLY A 75 22.75 -8.09 -10.58
C GLY A 75 21.92 -9.34 -10.92
N ALA A 76 21.18 -9.90 -9.96
CA ALA A 76 20.28 -11.04 -10.19
C ALA A 76 19.04 -10.67 -11.03
N LEU A 77 18.69 -9.38 -11.07
CA LEU A 77 17.60 -8.84 -11.88
C LEU A 77 18.06 -7.56 -12.58
N SER A 78 17.76 -7.39 -13.87
CA SER A 78 18.07 -6.14 -14.56
C SER A 78 17.04 -5.05 -14.23
N PHE A 79 17.48 -3.79 -14.20
CA PHE A 79 16.58 -2.63 -14.01
C PHE A 79 15.42 -2.63 -15.01
N LYS A 80 15.67 -2.93 -16.28
CA LYS A 80 14.61 -3.04 -17.30
C LYS A 80 13.48 -4.00 -16.90
N ARG A 81 13.82 -5.11 -16.23
CA ARG A 81 12.85 -6.12 -15.75
C ARG A 81 12.17 -5.73 -14.44
N SER A 82 12.71 -4.77 -13.68
CA SER A 82 12.06 -4.28 -12.46
C SER A 82 10.88 -3.34 -12.72
N ILE A 83 10.83 -2.66 -13.88
CA ILE A 83 9.74 -1.72 -14.20
C ILE A 83 8.36 -2.42 -14.22
N PRO A 84 8.12 -3.52 -14.96
CA PRO A 84 6.82 -4.19 -14.91
C PRO A 84 6.48 -4.73 -13.51
N LEU A 85 7.50 -5.12 -12.71
CA LEU A 85 7.30 -5.54 -11.33
C LEU A 85 6.77 -4.40 -10.47
N ILE A 86 7.31 -3.19 -10.62
CA ILE A 86 6.82 -1.97 -9.96
C ILE A 86 5.33 -1.75 -10.26
N LEU A 87 4.95 -1.80 -11.54
CA LEU A 87 3.56 -1.59 -11.98
C LEU A 87 2.61 -2.60 -11.31
N GLY A 88 2.93 -3.88 -11.35
CA GLY A 88 2.06 -4.90 -10.78
C GLY A 88 2.03 -4.88 -9.24
N THR A 89 3.11 -4.44 -8.59
CA THR A 89 3.18 -4.29 -7.12
C THR A 89 2.17 -3.27 -6.61
N ASN A 90 2.01 -2.16 -7.34
CA ASN A 90 1.04 -1.13 -7.03
C ASN A 90 -0.40 -1.68 -7.04
N ILE A 91 -0.77 -2.43 -8.09
CA ILE A 91 -2.07 -3.13 -8.13
C ILE A 91 -2.16 -4.17 -7.02
N GLY A 92 -1.13 -4.98 -6.80
CA GLY A 92 -1.17 -6.02 -5.77
C GLY A 92 -1.45 -5.47 -4.36
N SER A 93 -1.00 -4.25 -4.06
CA SER A 93 -1.27 -3.61 -2.77
C SER A 93 -2.75 -3.23 -2.55
N THR A 94 -3.53 -3.10 -3.63
CA THR A 94 -4.95 -2.71 -3.52
C THR A 94 -5.82 -3.86 -3.02
N PHE A 95 -5.37 -5.12 -3.15
CA PHE A 95 -6.05 -6.26 -2.51
C PHE A 95 -6.14 -6.09 -1.00
N THR A 96 -5.11 -5.55 -0.36
CA THR A 96 -5.15 -5.22 1.07
C THR A 96 -6.23 -4.18 1.32
N THR A 97 -6.27 -3.11 0.53
CA THR A 97 -7.25 -2.02 0.69
C THR A 97 -8.69 -2.52 0.52
N GLU A 98 -8.97 -3.28 -0.53
CA GLU A 98 -10.28 -3.91 -0.78
C GLU A 98 -10.70 -4.80 0.38
N PHE A 99 -9.75 -5.59 0.89
CA PHE A 99 -10.00 -6.45 2.03
C PHE A 99 -10.29 -5.67 3.32
N LEU A 100 -9.58 -4.57 3.58
CA LEU A 100 -9.84 -3.70 4.75
C LEU A 100 -11.19 -2.97 4.66
N ALA A 101 -11.69 -2.72 3.45
CA ALA A 101 -12.99 -2.07 3.24
C ALA A 101 -14.19 -2.97 3.57
N VAL A 102 -13.97 -4.28 3.70
CA VAL A 102 -15.03 -5.22 4.12
C VAL A 102 -15.29 -5.03 5.62
N LYS A 103 -16.47 -4.52 5.98
CA LYS A 103 -16.88 -4.35 7.37
C LYS A 103 -17.14 -5.70 8.02
N LEU A 104 -16.16 -6.21 8.78
CA LEU A 104 -16.21 -7.49 9.49
C LEU A 104 -16.17 -7.33 11.02
N GLU A 105 -16.72 -6.23 11.54
CA GLU A 105 -16.66 -5.92 12.98
C GLU A 105 -17.29 -7.02 13.86
N PHE A 106 -18.39 -7.62 13.41
CA PHE A 106 -19.05 -8.73 14.12
C PHE A 106 -18.18 -10.00 14.19
N LEU A 107 -17.22 -10.14 13.27
CA LEU A 107 -16.36 -11.31 13.18
C LEU A 107 -15.10 -11.18 14.05
N ILE A 108 -14.79 -10.00 14.62
CA ILE A 108 -13.56 -9.76 15.40
C ILE A 108 -13.36 -10.83 16.49
N PHE A 109 -14.38 -11.07 17.31
CA PHE A 109 -14.29 -12.06 18.39
C PHE A 109 -14.18 -13.50 17.87
N ALA A 110 -14.85 -13.82 16.76
CA ALA A 110 -14.72 -15.12 16.11
C ALA A 110 -13.31 -15.34 15.55
N LEU A 111 -12.71 -14.32 14.93
CA LEU A 111 -11.33 -14.35 14.43
C LEU A 111 -10.34 -14.57 15.56
N PHE A 112 -10.52 -13.90 16.70
CA PHE A 112 -9.68 -14.14 17.88
C PHE A 112 -9.87 -15.52 18.47
N ALA A 113 -11.11 -15.99 18.63
CA ALA A 113 -11.39 -17.30 19.20
C ALA A 113 -10.85 -18.43 18.33
N VAL A 114 -11.21 -18.44 17.03
CA VAL A 114 -10.72 -19.45 16.08
C VAL A 114 -9.21 -19.33 15.89
N GLY A 115 -8.70 -18.10 15.78
CA GLY A 115 -7.28 -17.83 15.64
C GLY A 115 -6.47 -18.35 16.83
N ALA A 116 -6.94 -18.13 18.06
CA ALA A 116 -6.30 -18.65 19.28
C ALA A 116 -6.33 -20.18 19.33
N VAL A 117 -7.47 -20.81 19.04
CA VAL A 117 -7.59 -22.28 19.00
C VAL A 117 -6.61 -22.86 17.98
N LEU A 118 -6.57 -22.32 16.77
CA LEU A 118 -5.65 -22.78 15.73
C LEU A 118 -4.18 -22.51 16.07
N PHE A 119 -3.87 -21.37 16.70
CA PHE A 119 -2.52 -21.04 17.15
C PHE A 119 -1.99 -22.01 18.22
N LEU A 120 -2.86 -22.50 19.10
CA LEU A 120 -2.51 -23.48 20.15
C LEU A 120 -2.27 -24.89 19.59
N THR A 121 -2.62 -25.16 18.34
CA THR A 121 -2.34 -26.46 17.72
C THR A 121 -0.84 -26.65 17.50
N ARG A 122 -0.37 -27.90 17.65
CA ARG A 122 1.04 -28.27 17.40
C ARG A 122 1.40 -28.40 15.92
N LYS A 123 0.40 -28.38 15.02
CA LYS A 123 0.62 -28.57 13.58
C LYS A 123 0.96 -27.23 12.92
N PRO A 124 2.14 -27.10 12.27
CA PRO A 124 2.59 -25.85 11.65
C PRO A 124 1.55 -25.13 10.77
N PRO A 125 0.87 -25.79 9.80
CA PRO A 125 -0.04 -25.07 8.90
C PRO A 125 -1.22 -24.43 9.66
N PHE A 126 -1.83 -25.15 10.60
CA PHE A 126 -2.92 -24.63 11.41
C PHE A 126 -2.45 -23.49 12.31
N ARG A 127 -1.25 -23.60 12.89
CA ARG A 127 -0.68 -22.52 13.69
C ARG A 127 -0.46 -21.25 12.87
N HIS A 128 0.02 -21.35 11.63
CA HIS A 128 0.20 -20.20 10.74
C HIS A 128 -1.13 -19.55 10.35
N VAL A 129 -2.15 -20.35 10.05
CA VAL A 129 -3.53 -19.85 9.86
C VAL A 129 -4.02 -19.14 11.12
N GLY A 130 -3.77 -19.71 12.30
CA GLY A 130 -4.11 -19.10 13.59
C GLY A 130 -3.48 -17.72 13.78
N VAL A 131 -2.18 -17.58 13.49
CA VAL A 131 -1.48 -16.27 13.53
C VAL A 131 -2.10 -15.28 12.54
N SER A 132 -2.45 -15.71 11.33
CA SER A 132 -3.12 -14.86 10.35
C SER A 132 -4.48 -14.37 10.83
N LEU A 133 -5.30 -15.24 11.41
CA LEU A 133 -6.62 -14.89 11.93
C LEU A 133 -6.54 -13.96 13.14
N ILE A 134 -5.59 -14.18 14.05
CA ILE A 134 -5.36 -13.26 15.17
C ILE A 134 -4.93 -11.88 14.63
N GLY A 135 -3.96 -11.85 13.71
CA GLY A 135 -3.53 -10.61 13.07
C GLY A 135 -4.69 -9.86 12.41
N LEU A 136 -5.58 -10.60 11.75
CA LEU A 136 -6.80 -10.04 11.17
C LEU A 136 -7.77 -9.47 12.21
N GLY A 137 -8.01 -10.20 13.30
CA GLY A 137 -8.81 -9.71 14.42
C GLY A 137 -8.25 -8.40 15.00
N VAL A 138 -6.92 -8.31 15.15
CA VAL A 138 -6.24 -7.08 15.59
C VAL A 138 -6.46 -5.92 14.63
N ILE A 139 -6.32 -6.16 13.32
CA ILE A 139 -6.54 -5.14 12.28
C ILE A 139 -7.95 -4.56 12.37
N PHE A 140 -8.98 -5.41 12.38
CA PHE A 140 -10.37 -4.95 12.44
C PHE A 140 -10.70 -4.27 13.77
N PHE A 141 -10.17 -4.79 14.89
CA PHE A 141 -10.29 -4.13 16.19
C PHE A 141 -9.70 -2.71 16.17
N CYS A 142 -8.56 -2.52 15.51
CA CYS A 142 -7.95 -1.21 15.35
C CYS A 142 -8.74 -0.29 14.41
N ILE A 143 -9.37 -0.78 13.35
CA ILE A 143 -10.25 0.02 12.47
C ILE A 143 -11.43 0.59 13.25
N SER A 144 -12.13 -0.23 14.04
CA SER A 144 -13.18 0.27 14.93
C SER A 144 -12.61 1.23 15.98
N GLY A 145 -11.36 1.00 16.43
CA GLY A 145 -10.62 1.92 17.30
C GLY A 145 -10.37 3.29 16.66
N PHE A 146 -9.88 3.33 15.42
CA PHE A 146 -9.67 4.57 14.66
C PHE A 146 -10.99 5.31 14.45
N SER A 147 -12.08 4.59 14.16
CA SER A 147 -13.41 5.18 14.01
C SER A 147 -13.85 5.87 15.31
N ARG A 148 -13.70 5.23 16.47
CA ARG A 148 -14.01 5.85 17.77
C ARG A 148 -13.13 7.07 18.09
N LEU A 149 -11.90 7.10 17.58
CA LEU A 149 -10.96 8.20 17.81
C LEU A 149 -11.06 9.33 16.78
N ALA A 150 -11.72 9.12 15.64
CA ALA A 150 -11.72 10.09 14.55
C ALA A 150 -12.33 11.45 14.95
N VAL A 151 -13.53 11.44 15.53
CA VAL A 151 -14.21 12.68 15.98
C VAL A 151 -13.47 13.34 17.16
N PRO A 152 -13.07 12.61 18.23
CA PRO A 152 -12.28 13.23 19.31
C PRO A 152 -10.94 13.81 18.83
N LEU A 153 -10.29 13.20 17.83
CA LEU A 153 -9.05 13.73 17.25
C LEU A 153 -9.31 14.99 16.44
N SER A 154 -10.37 15.04 15.63
CA SER A 154 -10.69 16.21 14.82
C SER A 154 -11.12 17.43 15.64
N GLN A 155 -11.51 17.23 16.90
CA GLN A 155 -11.88 18.31 17.83
C GLN A 155 -10.69 18.91 18.60
N LEU A 156 -9.51 18.28 18.57
CA LEU A 156 -8.29 18.90 19.12
C LEU A 156 -7.84 20.07 18.22
N ASP A 157 -7.24 21.12 18.77
CA ASP A 157 -6.77 22.28 17.98
C ASP A 157 -5.92 21.88 16.77
N SER A 158 -4.98 20.95 16.97
CA SER A 158 -4.12 20.42 15.90
C SER A 158 -4.89 19.56 14.89
N GLY A 159 -5.85 18.76 15.34
CA GLY A 159 -6.67 17.93 14.47
C GLY A 159 -7.65 18.76 13.64
N ALA A 160 -8.32 19.72 14.26
CA ALA A 160 -9.21 20.67 13.61
C ALA A 160 -8.45 21.48 12.55
N TYR A 161 -7.23 21.91 12.84
CA TYR A 161 -6.37 22.58 11.86
C TYR A 161 -6.06 21.70 10.64
N ILE A 162 -5.69 20.43 10.86
CA ILE A 162 -5.44 19.48 9.78
C ILE A 162 -6.72 19.25 8.95
N VAL A 163 -7.86 19.03 9.60
CA VAL A 163 -9.15 18.83 8.90
C VAL A 163 -9.50 20.03 8.04
N ARG A 164 -9.37 21.26 8.57
CA ARG A 164 -9.60 22.49 7.79
C ARG A 164 -8.68 22.61 6.56
N LEU A 165 -7.40 22.25 6.70
CA LEU A 165 -6.48 22.23 5.56
C LEU A 165 -6.92 21.24 4.49
N VAL A 166 -7.34 20.04 4.91
CA VAL A 166 -7.83 18.97 4.03
C VAL A 166 -9.11 19.40 3.31
N GLU A 167 -10.08 19.98 4.04
CA GLU A 167 -11.35 20.47 3.50
C GLU A 167 -11.17 21.65 2.52
N HIS A 168 -10.19 22.52 2.76
CA HIS A 168 -9.95 23.67 1.88
C HIS A 168 -9.16 23.33 0.61
N SER A 169 -8.40 22.23 0.58
CA SER A 169 -7.58 21.89 -0.58
C SER A 169 -7.26 20.41 -0.70
N SER A 170 -7.66 19.84 -1.83
CA SER A 170 -7.23 18.51 -2.29
C SER A 170 -5.70 18.36 -2.36
N LEU A 171 -4.95 19.47 -2.52
CA LEU A 171 -3.49 19.44 -2.52
C LEU A 171 -2.94 19.16 -1.11
N TYR A 172 -3.51 19.78 -0.08
CA TYR A 172 -3.12 19.50 1.30
C TYR A 172 -3.47 18.06 1.68
N ALA A 173 -4.64 17.57 1.25
CA ALA A 173 -5.03 16.17 1.42
C ALA A 173 -4.01 15.19 0.80
N LEU A 174 -3.56 15.47 -0.44
CA LEU A 174 -2.51 14.70 -1.12
C LEU A 174 -1.18 14.75 -0.36
N LEU A 175 -0.74 15.93 0.08
CA LEU A 175 0.51 16.08 0.83
C LEU A 175 0.47 15.35 2.18
N ILE A 176 -0.66 15.43 2.89
CA ILE A 176 -0.87 14.72 4.15
C ILE A 176 -0.81 13.21 3.93
N GLY A 177 -1.48 12.69 2.90
CA GLY A 177 -1.40 11.27 2.55
C GLY A 177 0.03 10.82 2.23
N THR A 178 0.77 11.65 1.51
CA THR A 178 2.18 11.41 1.16
C THR A 178 3.06 11.34 2.41
N VAL A 179 2.99 12.36 3.27
CA VAL A 179 3.83 12.46 4.48
C VAL A 179 3.46 11.39 5.49
N LEU A 180 2.17 11.20 5.75
CA LEU A 180 1.70 10.20 6.72
C LEU A 180 2.12 8.80 6.29
N THR A 181 1.97 8.47 5.01
CA THR A 181 2.40 7.17 4.48
C THR A 181 3.91 7.01 4.52
N ALA A 182 4.66 8.07 4.22
CA ALA A 182 6.11 8.02 4.29
C ALA A 182 6.61 7.76 5.72
N ILE A 183 5.99 8.38 6.73
CA ILE A 183 6.33 8.19 8.15
C ILE A 183 5.92 6.79 8.64
N ILE A 184 4.71 6.35 8.30
CA ILE A 184 4.18 5.04 8.74
C ILE A 184 4.81 3.89 7.95
N HIS A 185 5.35 4.15 6.76
CA HIS A 185 5.87 3.18 5.80
C HIS A 185 4.82 2.16 5.29
N SER A 186 3.53 2.44 5.47
CA SER A 186 2.43 1.57 5.04
C SER A 186 1.24 2.38 4.50
N SER A 187 1.01 2.31 3.19
CA SER A 187 -0.17 2.91 2.55
C SER A 187 -1.46 2.24 3.02
N SER A 188 -1.48 0.92 3.20
CA SER A 188 -2.68 0.22 3.70
C SER A 188 -3.07 0.67 5.11
N ALA A 189 -2.10 1.01 5.98
CA ALA A 189 -2.41 1.62 7.28
C ALA A 189 -3.01 3.02 7.12
N CYS A 190 -2.39 3.87 6.29
CA CYS A 190 -2.91 5.21 6.04
C CYS A 190 -4.32 5.18 5.45
N VAL A 191 -4.58 4.29 4.49
CA VAL A 191 -5.91 4.13 3.91
C VAL A 191 -6.91 3.54 4.91
N GLY A 192 -6.52 2.57 5.75
CA GLY A 192 -7.40 2.04 6.81
C GLY A 192 -7.80 3.09 7.85
N ILE A 193 -6.88 3.98 8.24
CA ILE A 193 -7.18 5.13 9.10
C ILE A 193 -8.15 6.07 8.37
N LEU A 194 -7.87 6.39 7.09
CA LEU A 194 -8.70 7.26 6.29
C LEU A 194 -10.14 6.73 6.14
N MET A 195 -10.30 5.44 5.85
CA MET A 195 -11.61 4.76 5.79
C MET A 195 -12.40 4.98 7.09
N SER A 196 -11.73 4.83 8.23
CA SER A 196 -12.34 5.02 9.55
C SER A 196 -12.78 6.46 9.79
N PHE A 197 -12.00 7.44 9.30
CA PHE A 197 -12.33 8.86 9.44
C PHE A 197 -13.49 9.27 8.50
N MET A 198 -13.54 8.70 7.30
CA MET A 198 -14.66 8.90 6.38
C MET A 198 -15.96 8.30 6.90
N ASP A 199 -15.90 7.11 7.49
CA ASP A 199 -17.07 6.47 8.10
C ASP A 199 -17.67 7.32 9.25
N GLN A 200 -16.88 8.19 9.87
CA GLN A 200 -17.32 9.16 10.87
C GLN A 200 -17.67 10.55 10.30
N GLY A 201 -17.62 10.72 8.97
CA GLY A 201 -17.91 12.00 8.30
C GLY A 201 -16.85 13.08 8.54
N VAL A 202 -15.66 12.74 9.01
CA VAL A 202 -14.57 13.70 9.28
C VAL A 202 -13.85 14.12 8.00
N VAL A 203 -13.84 13.26 6.98
CA VAL A 203 -13.17 13.52 5.70
C VAL A 203 -14.12 13.17 4.55
N GLY A 204 -14.26 14.07 3.58
CA GLY A 204 -15.06 13.88 2.39
C GLY A 204 -14.42 12.94 1.36
N LEU A 205 -15.22 12.48 0.39
CA LEU A 205 -14.77 11.52 -0.63
C LEU A 205 -13.65 12.10 -1.51
N THR A 206 -13.78 13.33 -1.98
CA THR A 206 -12.80 13.97 -2.88
C THR A 206 -11.44 14.13 -2.19
N GLU A 207 -11.45 14.57 -0.93
CA GLU A 207 -10.26 14.74 -0.10
C GLU A 207 -9.62 13.39 0.20
N ALA A 208 -10.43 12.38 0.53
CA ALA A 208 -9.94 11.03 0.77
C ALA A 208 -9.31 10.39 -0.48
N MET A 209 -9.91 10.57 -1.66
CA MET A 209 -9.27 10.15 -2.93
C MET A 209 -7.91 10.84 -3.10
N SER A 210 -7.80 12.12 -2.75
CA SER A 210 -6.53 12.85 -2.78
C SER A 210 -5.49 12.29 -1.80
N VAL A 211 -5.91 11.93 -0.58
CA VAL A 211 -5.05 11.25 0.41
C VAL A 211 -4.55 9.90 -0.13
N VAL A 212 -5.40 9.14 -0.83
CA VAL A 212 -4.99 7.87 -1.46
C VAL A 212 -3.95 8.09 -2.55
N LEU A 213 -4.13 9.10 -3.42
CA LEU A 213 -3.11 9.47 -4.41
C LEU A 213 -1.77 9.81 -3.72
N GLY A 214 -1.81 10.63 -2.67
CA GLY A 214 -0.64 10.93 -1.85
C GLY A 214 0.01 9.69 -1.24
N SER A 215 -0.79 8.76 -0.73
CA SER A 215 -0.30 7.53 -0.08
C SER A 215 0.47 6.63 -1.06
N ASN A 216 0.13 6.63 -2.34
CA ASN A 216 0.88 5.93 -3.38
C ASN A 216 2.28 6.54 -3.58
N ILE A 217 2.40 7.89 -3.57
CA ILE A 217 3.70 8.57 -3.60
C ILE A 217 4.48 8.28 -2.31
N GLY A 218 3.85 8.44 -1.14
CA GLY A 218 4.50 8.26 0.16
C GLY A 218 5.12 6.88 0.36
N THR A 219 4.48 5.83 -0.16
CA THR A 219 4.99 4.45 -0.09
C THR A 219 6.39 4.29 -0.72
N CYS A 220 6.70 5.12 -1.72
CA CYS A 220 7.97 5.07 -2.46
C CYS A 220 9.19 5.37 -1.58
N ILE A 221 9.03 5.98 -0.39
CA ILE A 221 10.14 6.25 0.53
C ILE A 221 10.90 4.97 0.89
N THR A 222 10.20 3.84 0.98
CA THR A 222 10.80 2.54 1.33
C THR A 222 11.75 2.05 0.24
N ALA A 223 11.39 2.25 -1.03
CA ALA A 223 12.24 1.97 -2.17
C ALA A 223 13.46 2.90 -2.20
N VAL A 224 13.28 4.19 -1.92
CA VAL A 224 14.37 5.17 -1.84
C VAL A 224 15.38 4.77 -0.76
N MET A 225 14.89 4.42 0.43
CA MET A 225 15.74 3.95 1.53
C MET A 225 16.47 2.65 1.18
N ALA A 226 15.80 1.69 0.55
CA ALA A 226 16.40 0.43 0.12
C ALA A 226 17.51 0.63 -0.92
N ALA A 227 17.34 1.59 -1.83
CA ALA A 227 18.32 1.90 -2.87
C ALA A 227 19.46 2.82 -2.41
N PHE A 228 19.37 3.41 -1.21
CA PHE A 228 20.29 4.46 -0.76
C PHE A 228 21.77 4.02 -0.77
N LYS A 229 22.03 2.79 -0.32
CA LYS A 229 23.38 2.17 -0.30
C LYS A 229 23.68 1.34 -1.56
N GLY A 230 22.78 1.32 -2.53
CA GLY A 230 22.90 0.52 -3.75
C GLY A 230 23.63 1.24 -4.89
N GLY A 231 23.99 0.46 -5.92
CA GLY A 231 24.57 0.98 -7.16
C GLY A 231 23.56 1.71 -8.07
N PRO A 232 23.99 2.18 -9.26
CA PRO A 232 23.13 2.93 -10.18
C PRO A 232 21.80 2.23 -10.50
N ALA A 233 21.82 0.92 -10.75
CA ALA A 233 20.60 0.16 -11.07
C ALA A 233 19.58 0.12 -9.91
N ALA A 234 20.04 0.08 -8.65
CA ALA A 234 19.17 0.16 -7.48
C ALA A 234 18.51 1.54 -7.39
N LYS A 235 19.29 2.61 -7.61
CA LYS A 235 18.78 3.99 -7.65
C LYS A 235 17.79 4.19 -8.79
N GLN A 236 18.10 3.71 -9.99
CA GLN A 236 17.18 3.72 -11.15
C GLN A 236 15.86 3.03 -10.83
N THR A 237 15.89 1.89 -10.15
CA THR A 237 14.67 1.16 -9.73
C THR A 237 13.83 1.99 -8.74
N ALA A 238 14.45 2.60 -7.73
CA ALA A 238 13.74 3.46 -6.79
C ALA A 238 13.17 4.72 -7.45
N TYR A 239 13.93 5.36 -8.33
CA TYR A 239 13.48 6.52 -9.09
C TYR A 239 12.34 6.18 -10.05
N ALA A 240 12.41 5.03 -10.73
CA ALA A 240 11.32 4.54 -11.56
C ALA A 240 10.04 4.37 -10.75
N HIS A 241 10.14 3.85 -9.51
CA HIS A 241 8.98 3.69 -8.63
C HIS A 241 8.39 5.04 -8.19
N VAL A 242 9.21 5.99 -7.76
CA VAL A 242 8.76 7.35 -7.40
C VAL A 242 8.11 8.04 -8.59
N LEU A 243 8.81 8.07 -9.73
CA LEU A 243 8.37 8.80 -10.90
C LEU A 243 7.08 8.22 -11.49
N PHE A 244 6.94 6.89 -11.52
CA PHE A 244 5.70 6.25 -11.95
C PHE A 244 4.50 6.72 -11.10
N ASN A 245 4.63 6.68 -9.77
CA ASN A 245 3.56 7.12 -8.88
C ASN A 245 3.27 8.62 -9.02
N VAL A 246 4.30 9.45 -9.13
CA VAL A 246 4.12 10.91 -9.32
C VAL A 246 3.43 11.22 -10.65
N ILE A 247 3.80 10.58 -11.75
CA ILE A 247 3.14 10.78 -13.05
C ILE A 247 1.69 10.27 -13.01
N GLY A 248 1.47 9.09 -12.42
CA GLY A 248 0.12 8.54 -12.26
C GLY A 248 -0.80 9.49 -11.48
N VAL A 249 -0.30 10.03 -10.36
CA VAL A 249 -1.02 11.04 -9.58
C VAL A 249 -1.25 12.31 -10.38
N ALA A 250 -0.23 12.83 -11.08
CA ALA A 250 -0.38 14.03 -11.91
C ALA A 250 -1.41 13.86 -13.04
N ALA A 251 -1.57 12.65 -13.57
CA ALA A 251 -2.56 12.35 -14.60
C ALA A 251 -4.00 12.27 -14.06
N VAL A 252 -4.19 11.79 -12.83
CA VAL A 252 -5.53 11.54 -12.25
C VAL A 252 -6.01 12.68 -11.35
N TYR A 253 -5.10 13.38 -10.67
CA TYR A 253 -5.42 14.45 -9.72
C TYR A 253 -6.32 15.55 -10.30
N PRO A 254 -6.11 16.07 -11.53
CA PRO A 254 -7.00 17.08 -12.12
C PRO A 254 -8.42 16.58 -12.39
N LEU A 255 -8.63 15.26 -12.42
CA LEU A 255 -9.91 14.63 -12.73
C LEU A 255 -10.71 14.25 -11.49
N LEU A 256 -10.19 14.45 -10.28
CA LEU A 256 -10.79 13.97 -9.04
C LEU A 256 -12.25 14.39 -8.87
N THR A 257 -12.55 15.68 -9.04
CA THR A 257 -13.92 16.21 -8.90
C THR A 257 -14.90 15.55 -9.87
N SER A 258 -14.46 15.32 -11.11
CA SER A 258 -15.28 14.65 -12.13
C SER A 258 -15.48 13.16 -11.82
N LEU A 259 -14.52 12.53 -11.15
CA LEU A 259 -14.58 11.12 -10.75
C LEU A 259 -15.41 10.91 -9.49
N THR A 260 -15.59 11.91 -8.62
CA THR A 260 -16.30 11.78 -7.33
C THR A 260 -17.69 11.16 -7.50
N GLY A 261 -18.47 11.62 -8.48
CA GLY A 261 -19.81 11.06 -8.74
C GLY A 261 -19.79 9.61 -9.20
N PHE A 262 -18.84 9.26 -10.08
CA PHE A 262 -18.66 7.89 -10.54
C PHE A 262 -18.24 6.96 -9.40
N ILE A 263 -17.23 7.35 -8.61
CA ILE A 263 -16.75 6.56 -7.47
C ILE A 263 -17.85 6.42 -6.40
N SER A 264 -18.61 7.48 -6.13
CA SER A 264 -19.73 7.41 -5.19
C SER A 264 -20.83 6.44 -5.64
N ALA A 265 -20.98 6.19 -6.94
CA ALA A 265 -21.97 5.27 -7.48
C ALA A 265 -21.54 3.79 -7.40
N LEU A 266 -20.24 3.50 -7.21
CA LEU A 266 -19.72 2.13 -7.13
C LEU A 266 -20.10 1.41 -5.83
N SER A 267 -20.29 2.15 -4.74
CA SER A 267 -20.73 1.60 -3.46
C SER A 267 -21.38 2.67 -2.59
N ALA A 268 -22.32 2.26 -1.74
CA ALA A 268 -22.88 3.11 -0.69
C ALA A 268 -21.93 3.27 0.52
N SER A 269 -20.90 2.43 0.67
CA SER A 269 -19.97 2.48 1.80
C SER A 269 -18.77 3.38 1.48
N PRO A 270 -18.48 4.42 2.30
CA PRO A 270 -17.30 5.29 2.10
C PRO A 270 -15.97 4.53 2.04
N ALA A 271 -15.81 3.51 2.88
CA ALA A 271 -14.62 2.67 2.87
C ALA A 271 -14.43 1.92 1.54
N GLN A 272 -15.51 1.33 1.01
CA GLN A 272 -15.47 0.63 -0.28
C GLN A 272 -15.24 1.58 -1.46
N GLN A 273 -15.82 2.79 -1.43
CA GLN A 273 -15.58 3.82 -2.45
C GLN A 273 -14.09 4.13 -2.60
N ILE A 274 -13.36 4.30 -1.49
CA ILE A 274 -11.91 4.55 -1.53
C ILE A 274 -11.10 3.32 -1.94
N ALA A 275 -11.54 2.12 -1.54
CA ALA A 275 -10.89 0.90 -1.99
C ALA A 275 -10.98 0.73 -3.51
N HIS A 276 -12.19 0.90 -4.07
CA HIS A 276 -12.42 0.84 -5.50
C HIS A 276 -11.67 1.94 -6.25
N PHE A 277 -11.64 3.16 -5.70
CA PHE A 277 -10.81 4.23 -6.27
C PHE A 277 -9.32 3.83 -6.30
N SER A 278 -8.78 3.31 -5.20
CA SER A 278 -7.38 2.85 -5.14
C SER A 278 -7.07 1.76 -6.15
N LEU A 279 -7.98 0.79 -6.30
CA LEU A 279 -7.89 -0.28 -7.29
C LEU A 279 -7.91 0.29 -8.72
N LEU A 280 -8.92 1.07 -9.07
CA LEU A 280 -9.09 1.65 -10.40
C LEU A 280 -7.91 2.55 -10.76
N PHE A 281 -7.48 3.42 -9.86
CA PHE A 281 -6.31 4.27 -10.04
C PHE A 281 -5.06 3.45 -10.41
N ASN A 282 -4.73 2.44 -9.60
CA ASN A 282 -3.52 1.65 -9.81
C ASN A 282 -3.61 0.75 -11.06
N VAL A 283 -4.79 0.18 -11.34
CA VAL A 283 -5.01 -0.64 -12.53
C VAL A 283 -4.89 0.20 -13.79
N VAL A 284 -5.62 1.32 -13.88
CA VAL A 284 -5.62 2.19 -15.06
C VAL A 284 -4.23 2.75 -15.32
N THR A 285 -3.58 3.34 -14.31
CA THR A 285 -2.23 3.91 -14.49
C THR A 285 -1.20 2.86 -14.88
N SER A 286 -1.25 1.68 -14.28
CA SER A 286 -0.32 0.60 -14.61
C SER A 286 -0.55 0.01 -16.00
N LEU A 287 -1.80 -0.18 -16.43
CA LEU A 287 -2.12 -0.66 -17.77
C LEU A 287 -1.74 0.35 -18.86
N LEU A 288 -1.90 1.65 -18.60
CA LEU A 288 -1.44 2.72 -19.51
C LEU A 288 0.09 2.76 -19.62
N PHE A 289 0.81 2.51 -18.53
CA PHE A 289 2.29 2.50 -18.53
C PHE A 289 2.90 1.22 -19.06
N LEU A 290 2.21 0.08 -18.99
CA LEU A 290 2.72 -1.23 -19.39
C LEU A 290 3.29 -1.27 -20.83
N PRO A 291 2.61 -0.74 -21.88
CA PRO A 291 3.19 -0.69 -23.22
C PRO A 291 4.34 0.34 -23.34
N LEU A 292 4.40 1.32 -22.45
CA LEU A 292 5.41 2.39 -22.43
C LEU A 292 6.66 2.05 -21.61
N THR A 293 6.73 0.85 -21.04
CA THR A 293 7.85 0.41 -20.17
C THR A 293 9.22 0.57 -20.82
N HIS A 294 9.34 0.37 -22.13
CA HIS A 294 10.59 0.59 -22.86
C HIS A 294 11.00 2.08 -22.93
N LEU A 295 10.04 2.97 -23.23
CA LEU A 295 10.31 4.41 -23.26
C LEU A 295 10.67 4.91 -21.86
N PHE A 296 9.92 4.44 -20.85
CA PHE A 296 10.16 4.78 -19.46
C PHE A 296 11.54 4.33 -18.98
N HIS A 297 11.97 3.11 -19.36
CA HIS A 297 13.32 2.63 -19.12
C HIS A 297 14.38 3.59 -19.68
N SER A 298 14.27 3.96 -20.97
CA SER A 298 15.22 4.86 -21.62
C SER A 298 15.24 6.25 -20.98
N PHE A 299 14.09 6.76 -20.56
CA PHE A 299 13.97 8.02 -19.85
C PHE A 299 14.71 8.00 -18.49
N ILE A 300 14.54 6.94 -17.70
CA ILE A 300 15.25 6.79 -16.43
C ILE A 300 16.77 6.63 -16.64
N MET A 301 17.19 5.87 -17.66
CA MET A 301 18.61 5.73 -18.01
C MET A 301 19.25 7.05 -18.42
N PHE A 302 18.49 7.95 -19.06
CA PHE A 302 18.94 9.30 -19.38
C PHE A 302 19.10 10.17 -18.12
N LEU A 303 18.14 10.12 -17.20
CA LEU A 303 18.18 10.90 -15.96
C LEU A 303 19.25 10.41 -14.97
N ILE A 304 19.47 9.10 -14.89
CA ILE A 304 20.45 8.47 -14.01
C ILE A 304 21.32 7.54 -14.85
N PRO A 305 22.41 8.07 -15.44
CA PRO A 305 23.32 7.27 -16.24
C PRO A 305 23.99 6.18 -15.42
N ASN A 306 24.02 4.95 -15.94
CA ASN A 306 24.82 3.87 -15.37
C ASN A 306 26.16 3.79 -16.10
N ASN A 307 27.13 4.59 -15.66
CA ASN A 307 28.47 4.64 -16.27
C ASN A 307 29.32 3.38 -16.02
N GLY A 308 28.74 2.31 -15.44
CA GLY A 308 29.43 1.07 -15.08
C GLY A 308 28.94 -0.21 -15.79
N GLN A 309 28.00 -0.13 -16.74
CA GLN A 309 27.61 -1.27 -17.57
C GLN A 309 28.08 -1.06 -19.01
N ALA A 310 29.31 -1.51 -19.29
CA ALA A 310 29.66 -1.90 -20.64
C ALA A 310 28.74 -3.07 -21.05
N ARG A 311 27.93 -2.81 -22.09
CA ARG A 311 27.18 -3.73 -22.97
C ARG A 311 26.74 -5.08 -22.41
#